data_AF-A0A0G0A941-F1
#
_entry.id   AF-A0A0G0A941-F1
#
_cell.length_a   1.000
_cell.length_b   1.000
_cell.length_c   1.000
_cell.angle_alpha   90.00
_cell.angle_beta   90.00
_cell.angle_gamma   90.00
#
_symmetry.space_group_name_H-M   'P 1'
#
loop_
_entity.id
_entity.type
_entity.pdbx_description
1 polymer ?
#
loop_
_entity_poly.entity_id
_entity_poly.type
_entity_poly.pdbx_seq_one_letter_code
_entity_poly.pdbx_strand_id
1 'polypeptide(L)' 'MTTKFCPKCKQEKNIEDFCIDRAKKSGRSSYCRKCKIDRIRETKDNVNSRRRKYYRKNKDRICELGRINAKKILL' A
#
# COMPACT_ATOMS: atom_id res chain seq x y z
N MET A 1 -17.08 12.32 -22.51
CA MET A 1 -15.75 12.76 -22.05
C MET A 1 -14.77 11.63 -22.22
N THR A 2 -13.84 11.75 -23.16
CA THR A 2 -12.79 10.75 -23.44
C THR A 2 -11.55 10.94 -22.57
N THR A 3 -11.40 12.12 -21.97
CA THR A 3 -10.29 12.47 -21.08
C THR A 3 -10.75 12.71 -19.65
N LYS A 4 -9.81 12.59 -18.71
CA LYS A 4 -9.99 12.83 -17.27
C LYS A 4 -8.71 13.46 -16.70
N PHE A 5 -8.88 14.44 -15.82
CA PHE A 5 -7.77 15.07 -15.12
C PHE A 5 -7.24 14.21 -13.96
N CYS A 6 -5.93 14.04 -13.90
CA CYS A 6 -5.25 13.40 -12.77
C CYS A 6 -4.70 14.45 -11.80
N PRO A 7 -5.18 14.53 -10.55
CA PRO A 7 -4.73 15.54 -9.59
C PRO A 7 -3.32 15.30 -9.01
N LYS A 8 -2.75 14.09 -9.11
CA LYS A 8 -1.37 13.82 -8.63
C LYS A 8 -0.33 14.39 -9.59
N CYS A 9 -0.41 14.09 -10.89
CA CYS A 9 0.52 14.62 -11.90
C CYS A 9 0.01 15.88 -12.60
N LYS A 10 -1.19 16.36 -12.27
CA LYS A 10 -1.84 17.57 -12.80
C LYS A 10 -1.93 17.60 -14.33
N GLN A 11 -2.26 16.46 -14.95
CA GLN A 11 -2.40 16.32 -16.40
C GLN A 11 -3.77 15.75 -16.78
N GLU A 12 -4.31 16.20 -17.91
CA GLU A 12 -5.39 15.49 -18.59
C GLU A 12 -4.86 14.26 -19.31
N LYS A 13 -5.57 13.14 -19.17
CA LYS A 13 -5.20 11.86 -19.76
C LYS A 13 -6.44 11.15 -20.28
N ASN A 14 -6.25 10.15 -21.14
CA ASN A 14 -7.36 9.35 -21.61
C ASN A 14 -8.01 8.61 -20.42
N ILE A 15 -9.33 8.45 -20.42
CA ILE A 15 -10.05 7.69 -19.38
C ILE A 15 -9.51 6.26 -19.21
N GLU A 16 -8.95 5.68 -20.27
CA GLU A 16 -8.30 4.36 -20.28
C GLU A 16 -7.00 4.29 -19.46
N ASP A 17 -6.32 5.42 -19.31
CA ASP A 17 -5.14 5.57 -18.44
C ASP A 17 -5.51 5.52 -16.95
N PHE A 18 -6.79 5.47 -16.61
CA PHE A 18 -7.28 5.32 -15.25
C PHE A 18 -7.79 3.89 -15.05
N CYS A 19 -7.35 3.24 -13.97
CA CYS A 19 -7.87 1.93 -13.59
C CYS A 19 -9.39 1.98 -13.38
N ILE A 20 -10.05 0.88 -13.69
CA ILE A 20 -11.46 0.67 -13.32
C ILE A 20 -11.56 0.63 -11.80
N ASP A 21 -12.55 1.32 -11.26
CA ASP A 21 -12.87 1.37 -9.85
C ASP A 21 -14.40 1.45 -9.69
N ARG A 22 -15.02 0.27 -9.53
CA ARG A 22 -16.48 0.14 -9.49
C ARG A 22 -17.11 0.77 -8.24
N ALA A 23 -16.31 1.03 -7.21
CA ALA A 23 -16.78 1.70 -5.99
C ALA A 23 -16.92 3.23 -6.19
N LYS A 24 -16.34 3.80 -7.24
CA LYS A 24 -16.45 5.23 -7.54
C LYS A 24 -17.63 5.50 -8.45
N LYS A 25 -18.32 6.63 -8.23
CA LYS A 25 -19.41 7.12 -9.09
C LYS A 25 -19.02 7.18 -10.58
N SER A 26 -17.75 7.51 -10.89
CA SER A 26 -17.25 7.55 -12.27
C SER A 26 -16.78 6.20 -12.84
N GLY A 27 -16.83 5.11 -12.08
CA GLY A 27 -16.33 3.78 -12.49
C GLY A 27 -14.81 3.70 -12.73
N ARG A 28 -14.08 4.80 -12.45
CA ARG A 28 -12.65 4.97 -12.73
C ARG A 28 -11.97 5.60 -11.53
N SER A 29 -10.71 5.23 -11.34
CA SER A 29 -9.87 5.75 -10.25
C SER A 29 -9.67 7.27 -10.36
N SER A 30 -9.39 7.91 -9.23
CA SER A 30 -9.05 9.35 -9.17
C SER A 30 -7.68 9.66 -9.77
N TYR A 31 -6.75 8.69 -9.77
CA TYR A 31 -5.40 8.86 -10.30
C TYR A 31 -5.17 8.01 -11.54
N CYS A 32 -4.30 8.48 -12.44
CA CYS A 32 -3.86 7.67 -13.57
C CYS A 32 -3.05 6.45 -13.07
N ARG A 33 -2.94 5.41 -13.90
CA ARG A 33 -2.25 4.15 -13.61
C ARG A 33 -0.83 4.38 -13.07
N LYS A 34 -0.05 5.24 -13.73
CA LYS A 34 1.33 5.58 -13.33
C LYS A 34 1.36 6.12 -11.89
N CYS A 35 0.60 7.19 -11.63
CA CYS A 35 0.49 7.79 -10.30
C CYS A 35 -0.02 6.83 -9.23
N LYS A 36 -0.91 5.90 -9.60
CA LYS A 36 -1.43 4.87 -8.69
C LYS A 36 -0.34 3.86 -8.32
N ILE A 37 0.47 3.41 -9.29
CA ILE A 37 1.61 2.52 -9.05
C ILE A 37 2.64 3.19 -8.12
N ASP A 38 2.99 4.44 -8.40
CA ASP A 38 3.95 5.19 -7.58
C ASP A 38 3.47 5.31 -6.13
N ARG A 39 2.19 5.63 -5.94
CA ARG A 39 1.58 5.69 -4.60
C ARG A 39 1.63 4.33 -3.88
N ILE A 40 1.39 3.23 -4.58
CA ILE A 40 1.46 1.88 -3.99
C ILE A 40 2.89 1.58 -3.55
N ARG A 41 3.90 1.91 -4.36
CA ARG A 41 5.31 1.74 -4.02
C ARG A 41 5.69 2.56 -2.79
N GLU A 42 5.38 3.87 -2.79
CA GLU A 42 5.57 4.76 -1.64
C GLU A 42 4.92 4.20 -0.35
N THR A 43 3.69 3.69 -0.46
CA THR A 43 2.96 3.12 0.67
C THR A 43 3.64 1.85 1.19
N LYS A 44 4.06 0.96 0.28
CA LYS A 44 4.77 -0.28 0.62
C LYS A 44 6.07 0.02 1.37
N ASP A 45 6.84 0.99 0.90
CA ASP A 45 8.11 1.38 1.52
C ASP A 45 7.89 1.99 2.91
N ASN A 46 6.85 2.82 3.07
CA ASN A 46 6.47 3.38 4.35
C ASN A 46 6.03 2.31 5.35
N VAL A 47 5.19 1.36 4.94
CA VAL A 47 4.75 0.23 5.79
C VAL A 47 5.96 -0.64 6.18
N ASN A 48 6.84 -0.95 5.24
CA ASN A 48 8.06 -1.70 5.51
C ASN A 48 8.99 -0.98 6.48
N SER A 49 9.17 0.33 6.32
CA SER A 49 9.97 1.16 7.23
C SER A 49 9.39 1.16 8.65
N ARG A 50 8.08 1.39 8.79
CA ARG A 50 7.38 1.32 10.09
C ARG A 50 7.53 -0.06 10.74
N ARG A 51 7.33 -1.11 9.96
CA ARG A 51 7.51 -2.50 10.40
C ARG A 51 8.93 -2.75 10.90
N ARG A 52 9.95 -2.39 10.12
CA ARG A 52 11.36 -2.52 10.51
C ARG A 52 11.66 -1.79 11.82
N LYS A 53 11.14 -0.57 11.99
CA LYS A 53 11.29 0.20 13.25
C LYS A 53 10.63 -0.52 14.42
N TYR A 54 9.42 -1.05 14.23
CA TYR A 54 8.72 -1.82 15.26
C TYR A 54 9.51 -3.07 15.68
N TYR A 55 9.93 -3.91 14.73
CA TYR A 55 10.72 -5.12 15.03
C TYR A 55 12.05 -4.79 15.71
N ARG A 56 12.74 -3.73 15.27
CA ARG A 56 14.00 -3.29 15.89
C ARG A 56 13.78 -2.88 17.35
N LYS A 57 12.73 -2.12 17.64
CA LYS A 57 12.40 -1.67 19.01
C LYS A 57 11.89 -2.80 19.91
N ASN A 58 11.28 -3.84 19.35
CA ASN A 58 10.65 -4.93 20.11
C ASN A 58 11.41 -6.26 19.97
N LYS A 59 12.69 -6.23 19.55
CA LYS A 59 13.44 -7.43 19.17
C LYS A 59 13.40 -8.51 20.25
N ASP A 60 13.76 -8.15 21.49
CA ASP A 60 13.89 -9.11 22.59
C ASP A 60 12.54 -9.72 22.97
N ARG A 61 11.52 -8.88 23.10
CA ARG A 61 10.13 -9.30 23.34
C ARG A 61 9.63 -10.27 22.26
N ILE A 62 9.89 -9.97 20.99
CA ILE A 62 9.46 -10.83 19.87
C ILE A 62 10.18 -12.17 19.90
N CYS A 63 11.49 -12.18 20.19
CA CYS A 63 12.26 -13.40 20.39
C CYS A 63 11.72 -14.24 21.56
N GLU A 64 11.42 -13.61 22.69
CA GLU A 64 10.85 -14.29 23.86
C GLU A 64 9.48 -14.91 23.58
N LEU A 65 8.57 -14.16 22.94
CA LEU A 65 7.28 -14.69 22.50
C LEU A 65 7.44 -15.89 21.55
N GLY A 66 8.42 -15.84 20.65
CA GLY A 66 8.76 -16.95 19.77
C GLY A 66 9.16 -18.21 20.55
N ARG A 67 10.00 -18.07 21.59
CA ARG A 67 10.41 -19.18 22.46
C ARG A 67 9.23 -19.76 23.24
N ILE A 68 8.36 -18.91 23.78
CA ILE A 68 7.15 -19.34 24.52
C ILE A 68 6.21 -20.12 23.58
N ASN A 69 5.96 -19.58 22.39
CA ASN A 69 5.09 -20.24 21.42
C ASN A 69 5.66 -21.59 20.95
N ALA A 70 6.98 -21.68 20.74
CA ALA A 70 7.62 -22.96 20.41
C ALA A 70 7.45 -24.00 21.55
N LYS A 71 7.59 -23.58 22.81
CA LYS A 71 7.35 -24.46 23.96
C LYS A 71 5.91 -24.93 24.06
N LYS A 72 4.94 -24.07 23.72
CA LYS A 72 3.50 -24.43 23.70
C LYS A 72 3.14 -25.46 22.63
N ILE A 73 3.87 -25.50 21.52
CA ILE A 73 3.61 -26.47 20.42
C ILE A 73 4.07 -27.88 20.81
N LEU A 74 5.01 -27.99 21.75
CA LEU A 74 5.60 -29.27 22.19
C LEU A 74 4.89 -29.88 23.41
N LEU A 75 3.82 -29.24 23.90
CA LEU A 75 2.97 -29.68 25.02
C LEU A 75 1.59 -30.05 24.49
#